data_AF-A0A954G937-F1
#
_entry.id   AF-A0A954G937-F1
#
_cell.length_a   1.000
_cell.length_b   1.000
_cell.length_c   1.000
_cell.angle_alpha   90.00
_cell.angle_beta   90.00
_cell.angle_gamma   90.00
#
_symmetry.space_group_name_H-M   'P 1'
#
loop_
_entity.id
_entity.type
_entity.pdbx_description
1 polymer ?
#
loop_
_entity_poly.entity_id
_entity_poly.type
_entity_poly.pdbx_seq_one_letter_code
_entity_poly.pdbx_strand_id
1 'polypeptide(L)'
;KFVVARTTDGGATSEVLTNGLPGKHSYDIVYRHALDVDETGDVLAVGSTTGNLWISENGGDAWQTISNYLPPVYCVRFVKA
;
A
#
# COMPACT_ATOMS: atom_id res chain seq x y z
N LYS A 1 8.30 0.04 -11.44
CA LYS A 1 6.97 0.66 -11.20
C LYS A 1 6.45 0.02 -9.94
N PHE A 2 5.99 0.81 -9.00
CA PHE A 2 5.35 0.31 -7.79
C PHE A 2 3.85 0.13 -8.06
N VAL A 3 3.30 -1.01 -7.66
CA VAL A 3 1.89 -1.36 -7.88
C VAL A 3 1.37 -2.11 -6.67
N VAL A 4 0.07 -2.02 -6.44
CA VAL A 4 -0.66 -2.94 -5.57
C VAL A 4 -1.55 -3.81 -6.45
N ALA A 5 -1.64 -5.09 -6.13
CA ALA A 5 -2.54 -6.02 -6.83
C ALA A 5 -3.65 -6.46 -5.89
N ARG A 6 -4.89 -6.40 -6.35
CA ARG A 6 -6.08 -6.82 -5.59
C ARG A 6 -6.79 -7.94 -6.33
N THR A 7 -7.31 -8.91 -5.57
CA THR A 7 -8.24 -9.93 -6.05
C THR A 7 -9.52 -9.88 -5.23
N THR A 8 -10.65 -10.16 -5.87
CA THR A 8 -11.97 -10.30 -5.24
C THR A 8 -12.58 -11.68 -5.49
N ASP A 9 -11.81 -12.59 -6.09
CA ASP A 9 -12.28 -13.91 -6.56
C ASP A 9 -11.37 -15.05 -6.06
N GLY A 10 -10.71 -14.85 -4.92
CA GLY A 10 -9.84 -15.86 -4.32
C GLY A 10 -8.52 -16.07 -5.06
N GLY A 11 -8.07 -15.08 -5.84
CA GLY A 11 -6.81 -15.10 -6.56
C GLY A 11 -6.89 -15.67 -7.98
N ALA A 12 -8.11 -15.90 -8.51
CA ALA A 12 -8.27 -16.33 -9.90
C ALA A 12 -7.92 -15.21 -10.88
N THR A 13 -8.27 -13.97 -10.54
CA THR A 13 -7.85 -12.77 -11.26
C THR A 13 -7.27 -11.72 -10.30
N SER A 14 -6.47 -10.81 -10.86
CA SER A 14 -5.88 -9.70 -10.10
C SER A 14 -5.91 -8.42 -10.91
N GLU A 15 -6.41 -7.36 -10.28
CA GLU A 15 -6.40 -6.01 -10.80
C GLU A 15 -5.15 -5.27 -10.34
N VAL A 16 -4.51 -4.53 -11.26
CA VAL A 16 -3.30 -3.76 -10.98
C VAL A 16 -3.66 -2.30 -10.66
N LEU A 17 -3.51 -1.93 -9.40
CA LEU A 17 -3.90 -0.64 -8.83
C LEU A 17 -2.68 0.29 -8.73
N THR A 18 -2.77 1.45 -9.38
CA THR A 18 -1.60 2.35 -9.52
C THR A 18 -1.93 3.84 -9.41
N ASN A 19 -3.20 4.19 -9.24
CA ASN A 19 -3.63 5.58 -9.13
C ASN A 19 -3.11 6.20 -7.82
N GLY A 20 -2.35 7.29 -7.92
CA GLY A 20 -1.72 7.96 -6.78
C GLY A 20 -0.43 7.30 -6.27
N LEU A 21 -0.03 6.14 -6.82
CA LEU A 21 1.25 5.51 -6.54
C LEU A 21 2.36 6.02 -7.48
N PRO A 22 3.64 5.86 -7.11
CA PRO A 22 4.76 6.22 -7.98
C PRO A 22 4.69 5.58 -9.36
N GLY A 23 4.96 6.38 -10.38
CA GLY A 23 4.91 5.96 -11.78
C GLY A 23 6.09 5.09 -12.23
N LYS A 24 6.58 5.37 -13.45
CA LYS A 24 7.78 4.71 -13.98
C LYS A 24 8.99 5.08 -13.12
N HIS A 25 9.95 4.17 -12.98
CA HIS A 25 11.19 4.35 -12.19
C HIS A 25 11.04 4.40 -10.66
N SER A 26 10.00 3.77 -10.09
CA SER A 26 10.04 3.40 -8.68
C SER A 26 10.72 2.03 -8.47
N TYR A 27 11.60 2.01 -7.46
CA TYR A 27 12.43 0.90 -7.00
C TYR A 27 12.18 0.59 -5.52
N ASP A 28 11.04 1.04 -5.00
CA ASP A 28 10.58 0.78 -3.64
C ASP A 28 10.45 -0.71 -3.37
N ILE A 29 10.96 -1.15 -2.20
CA ILE A 29 10.73 -2.49 -1.67
C ILE A 29 9.82 -2.36 -0.45
N VAL A 30 8.82 -3.25 -0.35
CA VAL A 30 7.90 -3.34 0.78
C VAL A 30 8.21 -4.61 1.56
N TYR A 31 8.38 -4.48 2.87
CA TYR A 31 8.58 -5.63 3.75
C TYR A 31 7.26 -6.32 4.08
N ARG A 32 7.35 -7.57 4.55
CA ARG A 32 6.19 -8.44 4.83
C ARG A 32 5.12 -7.80 5.70
N HIS A 33 5.50 -7.03 6.72
CA HIS A 33 4.57 -6.39 7.66
C HIS A 33 4.34 -4.90 7.34
N ALA A 34 4.86 -4.41 6.23
CA ALA A 34 4.72 -3.01 5.82
C ALA A 34 3.52 -2.80 4.88
N LEU A 35 2.56 -3.73 4.88
CA LEU A 35 1.22 -3.54 4.37
C LEU A 35 0.24 -3.99 5.46
N ASP A 36 -0.76 -3.16 5.74
CA ASP A 36 -1.88 -3.53 6.61
C ASP A 36 -3.19 -3.12 5.99
N VAL A 37 -4.25 -3.86 6.33
CA VAL A 37 -5.63 -3.59 5.94
C VAL A 37 -6.43 -3.48 7.23
N ASP A 38 -7.29 -2.47 7.31
CA ASP A 38 -8.15 -2.28 8.45
C ASP A 38 -9.23 -3.37 8.57
N GLU A 39 -10.07 -3.26 9.61
CA GLU A 39 -11.08 -4.29 9.89
C GLU A 39 -12.25 -4.31 8.89
N THR A 40 -12.50 -3.21 8.17
CA THR A 40 -13.53 -3.19 7.13
C THR A 40 -13.06 -3.83 5.82
N GLY A 41 -11.75 -3.81 5.57
CA GLY A 41 -11.15 -4.24 4.31
C GLY A 41 -10.98 -3.10 3.30
N ASP A 42 -11.44 -1.90 3.62
CA ASP A 42 -11.47 -0.76 2.70
C ASP A 42 -10.28 0.18 2.88
N VAL A 43 -9.70 0.25 4.08
CA VAL A 43 -8.57 1.13 4.37
C VAL A 43 -7.28 0.33 4.37
N LEU A 44 -6.35 0.72 3.50
CA LEU A 44 -5.06 0.06 3.32
C LEU A 44 -3.94 1.04 3.59
N ALA A 45 -2.89 0.60 4.27
CA ALA A 45 -1.64 1.35 4.40
C ALA A 45 -0.48 0.52 3.85
N VAL A 46 0.44 1.14 3.12
CA VAL A 46 1.66 0.50 2.64
C VAL A 46 2.87 1.40 2.83
N GLY A 47 3.94 0.87 3.41
CA GLY A 47 5.20 1.55 3.65
C GLY A 47 6.36 0.88 2.93
N SER A 48 7.32 1.67 2.47
CA SER A 48 8.52 1.16 1.78
C SER A 48 9.79 1.31 2.61
N THR A 49 10.80 0.55 2.19
CA THR A 49 12.18 0.59 2.70
C THR A 49 12.91 1.90 2.45
N THR A 50 12.43 2.72 1.52
CA THR A 50 13.01 4.03 1.17
C THR A 50 12.33 5.18 1.91
N GLY A 51 11.37 4.89 2.80
CA GLY A 51 10.73 5.90 3.65
C GLY A 51 9.41 6.46 3.12
N ASN A 52 8.85 5.86 2.08
CA ASN A 52 7.55 6.24 1.57
C ASN A 52 6.42 5.54 2.35
N LEU A 53 5.32 6.26 2.58
CA LEU A 53 4.11 5.76 3.23
C LEU A 53 2.90 6.25 2.46
N TRP A 54 2.04 5.31 2.05
CA TRP A 54 0.80 5.60 1.35
C TRP A 54 -0.40 5.00 2.08
N ILE A 55 -1.55 5.65 1.94
CA ILE A 55 -2.85 5.17 2.41
C ILE A 55 -3.84 5.12 1.24
N SER A 56 -4.78 4.18 1.29
CA SER A 56 -5.98 4.17 0.47
C SER A 56 -7.18 3.97 1.38
N GLU A 57 -8.25 4.71 1.16
CA GLU A 57 -9.50 4.61 1.93
C GLU A 57 -10.65 4.03 1.08
N ASN A 58 -10.31 3.41 -0.05
CA ASN A 58 -11.28 2.89 -1.03
C ASN A 58 -10.80 1.59 -1.68
N GLY A 59 -10.31 0.66 -0.86
CA GLY A 59 -9.95 -0.69 -1.32
C GLY A 59 -8.73 -0.72 -2.26
N GLY A 60 -7.94 0.36 -2.34
CA GLY A 60 -6.78 0.49 -3.21
C GLY A 60 -7.05 1.19 -4.54
N ASP A 61 -8.28 1.66 -4.82
CA ASP A 61 -8.63 2.31 -6.10
C ASP A 61 -7.91 3.66 -6.29
N ALA A 62 -7.64 4.38 -5.19
CA ALA A 62 -6.80 5.57 -5.17
C ALA A 62 -5.91 5.60 -3.92
N TRP A 63 -4.66 6.04 -4.10
CA TRP A 63 -3.68 6.14 -3.04
C TRP A 63 -3.28 7.60 -2.79
N GLN A 64 -3.14 7.95 -1.51
CA GLN A 64 -2.58 9.21 -1.07
C GLN A 64 -1.21 8.96 -0.42
N THR A 65 -0.25 9.83 -0.73
CA THR A 65 1.04 9.84 -0.03
C THR A 65 0.88 10.54 1.32
N ILE A 66 1.26 9.86 2.40
CA ILE A 66 1.34 10.42 3.76
C ILE A 66 2.72 11.01 4.02
N SER A 67 3.78 10.32 3.59
CA SER A 67 5.17 10.80 3.69
C SER A 67 6.07 10.14 2.66
N ASN A 68 7.15 10.82 2.27
CA ASN A 68 8.22 10.29 1.42
C ASN A 68 9.59 10.29 2.12
N TYR A 69 9.63 10.61 3.41
CA TYR A 69 10.89 10.97 4.10
C TYR A 69 11.03 10.30 5.46
N LEU A 70 10.34 9.17 5.68
CA LEU A 70 10.54 8.38 6.89
C LEU A 70 11.87 7.62 6.81
N PRO A 71 12.40 7.14 7.94
CA PRO A 71 13.31 5.99 7.92
C PRO A 71 12.64 4.76 7.27
N PRO A 72 13.41 3.71 6.94
CA PRO A 72 12.85 2.48 6.38
C PRO A 72 11.66 1.95 7.18
N VAL A 73 10.52 1.77 6.53
CA VAL A 73 9.30 1.32 7.19
C VAL A 73 9.32 -0.21 7.31
N TYR A 74 9.50 -0.70 8.55
CA TYR A 74 9.50 -2.14 8.83
C TYR A 74 8.09 -2.72 8.96
N CYS A 75 7.17 -1.94 9.52
CA CYS A 75 5.81 -2.38 9.79
C CYS A 75 4.86 -1.19 9.79
N VAL A 76 3.64 -1.41 9.30
CA VAL A 76 2.49 -0.52 9.48
C VAL A 76 1.39 -1.32 10.13
N ARG A 77 0.63 -0.70 11.04
CA ARG A 77 -0.54 -1.32 11.67
C ARG A 77 -1.62 -0.30 11.95
N PHE A 78 -2.86 -0.64 11.66
CA PHE A 78 -4.01 0.09 12.19
C PHE A 78 -4.22 -0.28 13.66
N VAL A 79 -4.48 0.72 14.48
CA VAL A 79 -4.84 0.51 15.89
C VAL A 79 -6.30 0.07 15.92
N LYS A 80 -6.58 -1.04 16.61
CA LYS A 80 -7.94 -1.51 16.83
C LYS A 80 -8.66 -0.55 17.78
N ALA A 81 -9.92 -0.25 17.48
CA ALA A 81 -10.79 0.50 18.38
C ALA A 81 -11.14 -0.29 19.65
#